data_AF-A0A942XV08-F1
#
_entry.id   AF-A0A942XV08-F1
#
_cell.length_a   1.000
_cell.length_b   1.000
_cell.length_c   1.000
_cell.angle_alpha   90.00
_cell.angle_beta   90.00
_cell.angle_gamma   90.00
#
_symmetry.space_group_name_H-M   'P 1'
#
loop_
_entity.id
_entity.type
_entity.pdbx_description
1 polymer ?
#
loop_
_entity_poly.entity_id
_entity_poly.type
_entity_poly.pdbx_seq_one_letter_code
_entity_poly.pdbx_strand_id
1 'polypeptide(L)'
;MKTIFQYLLLTAACAALGACQDFSDDTAFTPETPELSFVEESIIAEKATKDYDLSIKSNLPWRIECDKDWVSFDPSYGQGDATITVTVAANRTLDERTATISAYVIKGENTTLPVTQAAASASDLATHYYVKTDGSADKDGLTWETATTLANAIDLAMNGDVIHVAAGSYVPSVPLTGMKTALDNTFEIHSNFSMIGGYPADAAEGAVADPAVNETILDGNHAVCHVVAVTAAKMNGMKASLDGFTIKNGSSQFGTVGSTTINGVKFFQSYGAGIFIGNATVDILNCKIVENTDIRMGAIRVDAGAEALFDNCVVSDNATKSTAAYNGGCLWADGAKLLRINNCTFNNNKTSGVGICMYIFGDTGGKTNVLISNTTISNNSVNPEHATKNGGGIYVRENGNLVIVNSTLYGNHSGKGGGIAVYGTAAKPSKAVIVSCTIAGNTTVTAGNGAGLQQAAVGGAIEVYNTLISGNTTDGAADDVAWFKDASYKVASSIIGGTVYNADGMAVGGAAFDPASMLSPLGDNGGTMKTCVLLGDANPARQYGMSASDLKILGETLDPAFGEAVSTVDQTGASREGKTVIGAVVK
;
A
#
# COMPACT_ATOMS: atom_id res chain seq x y z
N MET A 1 9.38 8.23 86.70
CA MET A 1 10.79 8.30 87.14
C MET A 1 11.61 7.76 85.98
N LYS A 2 12.31 8.64 85.23
CA LYS A 2 13.73 9.01 85.44
C LYS A 2 14.63 7.78 85.24
N THR A 3 15.61 7.68 84.36
CA THR A 3 16.54 8.63 83.69
C THR A 3 17.45 7.72 82.82
N ILE A 4 17.69 7.92 81.52
CA ILE A 4 18.80 8.70 80.93
C ILE A 4 20.17 8.55 81.63
N PHE A 5 21.14 8.02 80.86
CA PHE A 5 22.60 8.24 80.89
C PHE A 5 23.51 7.52 81.91
N GLN A 6 24.73 7.26 81.40
CA GLN A 6 26.02 7.20 82.09
C GLN A 6 26.24 5.94 82.94
N TYR A 7 27.17 5.04 82.63
CA TYR A 7 28.61 5.28 82.43
C TYR A 7 29.18 4.16 81.54
N LEU A 8 29.79 4.51 80.40
CA LEU A 8 31.23 4.45 80.18
C LEU A 8 31.84 3.04 80.32
N LEU A 9 32.34 2.46 79.22
CA LEU A 9 33.76 2.57 78.86
C LEU A 9 34.69 2.26 80.03
N LEU A 10 35.08 0.99 80.20
CA LEU A 10 36.45 0.58 80.49
C LEU A 10 36.56 -0.94 80.62
N THR A 11 37.68 -1.50 80.15
CA THR A 11 38.22 -2.82 80.52
C THR A 11 37.58 -4.08 79.92
N ALA A 12 37.75 -4.26 78.61
CA ALA A 12 38.10 -5.56 78.05
C ALA A 12 39.15 -5.38 76.95
N ALA A 13 40.19 -4.63 77.29
CA ALA A 13 41.48 -4.66 76.62
C ALA A 13 42.40 -5.63 77.40
N CYS A 14 43.39 -6.17 76.68
CA CYS A 14 44.57 -6.89 77.16
C CYS A 14 44.44 -8.42 77.28
N ALA A 15 44.70 -9.13 76.18
CA ALA A 15 45.90 -9.99 76.05
C ALA A 15 45.84 -10.88 74.80
N ALA A 16 46.06 -10.29 73.63
CA ALA A 16 46.65 -10.98 72.48
C ALA A 16 47.47 -9.97 71.67
N LEU A 17 48.37 -9.27 72.37
CA LEU A 17 49.48 -8.53 71.79
C LEU A 17 50.68 -9.47 71.82
N GLY A 18 51.14 -9.88 70.64
CA GLY A 18 52.25 -10.80 70.48
C GLY A 18 52.83 -10.81 69.07
N ALA A 19 52.89 -9.66 68.41
CA ALA A 19 53.78 -9.39 67.29
C ALA A 19 53.78 -7.87 66.99
N CYS A 20 54.53 -7.10 67.79
CA CYS A 20 55.17 -5.92 67.22
C CYS A 20 56.26 -6.44 66.29
N GLN A 21 56.02 -6.39 64.99
CA GLN A 21 57.11 -6.18 64.03
C GLN A 21 57.21 -4.67 63.77
N ASP A 22 58.45 -4.27 63.58
CA ASP A 22 58.97 -2.92 63.41
C ASP A 22 58.17 -2.12 62.37
N PHE A 23 57.64 -0.96 62.76
CA PHE A 23 57.13 0.06 61.83
C PHE A 23 58.35 0.83 61.31
N SER A 24 59.05 0.23 60.36
CA SER A 24 60.06 0.93 59.56
C SER A 24 60.11 0.34 58.15
N ASP A 25 58.99 0.44 57.44
CA ASP A 25 59.06 0.62 56.00
C ASP A 25 58.21 1.85 55.68
N ASP A 26 58.79 3.01 55.98
CA ASP A 26 58.49 4.28 55.32
C ASP A 26 58.94 4.16 53.85
N THR A 27 58.32 3.26 53.08
CA THR A 27 58.14 3.56 51.66
C THR A 27 57.15 4.70 51.64
N ALA A 28 57.69 5.92 51.57
CA ALA A 28 56.91 7.12 51.35
C ALA A 28 55.89 6.82 50.25
N PHE A 29 54.60 6.86 50.58
CA PHE A 29 53.58 7.06 49.56
C PHE A 29 53.90 8.43 48.95
N THR A 30 54.66 8.44 47.87
CA THR A 30 54.84 9.63 47.05
C THR A 30 53.50 9.85 46.36
N PRO A 31 52.75 10.92 46.71
CA PRO A 31 51.48 11.18 46.06
C PRO A 31 51.76 11.43 44.59
N GLU A 32 51.28 10.55 43.72
CA GLU A 32 51.30 10.80 42.29
C GLU A 32 50.25 11.86 41.97
N THR A 33 50.60 12.79 41.10
CA THR A 33 49.60 13.70 40.54
C THR A 33 48.63 12.86 39.69
N PRO A 34 47.31 12.90 39.93
CA PRO A 34 46.38 12.09 39.17
C PRO A 34 46.41 12.46 37.68
N GLU A 35 46.70 11.47 36.85
CA GLU A 35 46.52 11.53 35.41
C GLU A 35 45.33 10.62 35.06
N LEU A 36 44.30 11.20 34.47
CA LEU A 36 43.10 10.48 34.05
C LEU A 36 42.54 11.10 32.76
N SER A 37 42.51 10.33 31.69
CA SER A 37 41.93 10.75 30.41
C SER A 37 41.22 9.61 29.71
N PHE A 38 40.24 9.98 28.87
CA PHE A 38 39.69 9.07 27.87
C PHE A 38 40.53 9.16 26.60
N VAL A 39 40.70 8.04 25.89
CA VAL A 39 41.33 8.06 24.56
C VAL A 39 40.33 8.60 23.53
N GLU A 40 39.06 8.25 23.70
CA GLU A 40 37.95 8.70 22.88
C GLU A 40 37.53 10.14 23.26
N GLU A 41 37.11 10.95 22.28
CA GLU A 41 36.61 12.31 22.51
C GLU A 41 35.09 12.38 22.74
N SER A 42 34.36 11.39 22.24
CA SER A 42 32.91 11.21 22.44
C SER A 42 32.47 9.80 22.07
N ILE A 43 31.26 9.41 22.50
CA ILE A 43 30.55 8.24 21.97
C ILE A 43 29.35 8.72 21.16
N ILE A 44 29.35 8.43 19.85
CA ILE A 44 28.19 8.63 18.98
C ILE A 44 27.47 7.30 18.85
N ALA A 45 26.38 7.16 19.60
CA ALA A 45 25.63 5.93 19.71
C ALA A 45 24.50 5.83 18.69
N GLU A 46 24.27 4.62 18.20
CA GLU A 46 23.12 4.30 17.35
C GLU A 46 21.85 4.25 18.19
N LYS A 47 20.69 4.34 17.53
CA LYS A 47 19.38 4.29 18.21
C LYS A 47 19.13 2.99 18.99
N ALA A 48 19.71 1.87 18.56
CA ALA A 48 19.53 0.55 19.17
C ALA A 48 20.48 0.35 20.36
N THR A 49 20.16 -0.62 21.22
CA THR A 49 21.08 -1.02 22.30
C THR A 49 22.39 -1.54 21.70
N LYS A 50 23.53 -1.00 22.15
CA LYS A 50 24.85 -1.42 21.66
C LYS A 50 25.92 -1.20 22.73
N ASP A 51 26.92 -2.07 22.68
CA ASP A 51 28.13 -1.99 23.49
C ASP A 51 29.23 -1.26 22.73
N TYR A 52 29.96 -0.42 23.46
CA TYR A 52 31.08 0.37 22.96
C TYR A 52 32.30 0.13 23.85
N ASP A 53 33.46 -0.05 23.24
CA ASP A 53 34.72 -0.10 23.98
C ASP A 53 35.16 1.33 24.31
N LEU A 54 35.48 1.58 25.59
CA LEU A 54 35.99 2.86 26.08
C LEU A 54 37.37 2.65 26.71
N SER A 55 38.37 3.35 26.20
CA SER A 55 39.75 3.24 26.69
C SER A 55 40.07 4.37 27.66
N ILE A 56 40.47 4.00 28.87
CA ILE A 56 40.83 4.91 29.96
C ILE A 56 42.34 4.84 30.17
N LYS A 57 42.98 6.00 30.21
CA LYS A 57 44.39 6.16 30.60
C LYS A 57 44.48 6.68 32.01
N SER A 58 45.15 5.96 32.89
CA SER A 58 45.34 6.42 34.27
C SER A 58 46.58 5.84 34.94
N ASN A 59 47.21 6.64 35.81
CA ASN A 59 48.27 6.19 36.71
C ASN A 59 47.74 5.71 38.08
N LEU A 60 46.46 5.96 38.40
CA LEU A 60 45.85 5.65 39.70
C LEU A 60 44.53 4.87 39.55
N PRO A 61 44.01 4.27 40.64
CA PRO A 61 42.68 3.65 40.63
C PRO A 61 41.59 4.69 40.32
N TRP A 62 40.68 4.34 39.43
CA TRP A 62 39.62 5.23 38.97
C TRP A 62 38.24 4.59 39.09
N ARG A 63 37.22 5.44 39.13
CA ARG A 63 35.79 5.08 39.06
C ARG A 63 35.14 5.81 37.90
N ILE A 64 34.06 5.26 37.39
CA ILE A 64 33.28 5.85 36.30
C ILE A 64 31.79 5.86 36.63
N GLU A 65 31.11 6.94 36.24
CA GLU A 65 29.68 7.14 36.40
C GLU A 65 29.09 7.88 35.19
N CYS A 66 27.76 7.86 35.07
CA CYS A 66 27.03 8.63 34.05
C CYS A 66 25.93 9.45 34.72
N ASP A 67 25.60 10.62 34.17
CA ASP A 67 24.48 11.44 34.61
C ASP A 67 23.11 10.87 34.17
N LYS A 68 23.10 9.85 33.30
CA LYS A 68 21.91 9.12 32.83
C LYS A 68 22.00 7.63 33.14
N ASP A 69 20.84 7.03 33.37
CA ASP A 69 20.67 5.61 33.70
C ASP A 69 20.67 4.67 32.47
N TRP A 70 20.52 5.21 31.27
CA TRP A 70 20.57 4.45 30.01
C TRP A 70 22.00 4.19 29.50
N VAL A 71 23.03 4.62 30.23
CA VAL A 71 24.43 4.26 30.00
C VAL A 71 24.93 3.47 31.20
N SER A 72 25.47 2.27 30.97
CA SER A 72 26.05 1.42 32.01
C SER A 72 27.46 0.93 31.63
N PHE A 73 28.20 0.43 32.62
CA PHE A 73 29.62 0.12 32.50
C PHE A 73 29.95 -1.25 33.06
N ASP A 74 30.85 -1.97 32.40
CA ASP A 74 31.49 -3.19 32.93
C ASP A 74 33.00 -3.21 32.58
N PRO A 75 33.91 -3.08 33.57
CA PRO A 75 33.67 -2.73 34.98
C PRO A 75 33.42 -1.24 35.20
N SER A 76 32.78 -0.87 36.33
CA SER A 76 32.54 0.53 36.75
C SER A 76 33.68 1.16 37.57
N TYR A 77 34.80 0.47 37.67
CA TYR A 77 36.03 0.90 38.32
C TYR A 77 37.22 0.10 37.76
N GLY A 78 38.43 0.62 37.91
CA GLY A 78 39.64 -0.07 37.47
C GLY A 78 40.90 0.48 38.10
N GLN A 79 42.04 -0.09 37.70
CA GLN A 79 43.37 0.38 38.07
C GLN A 79 44.24 0.49 36.83
N GLY A 80 45.00 1.58 36.76
CA GLY A 80 45.85 1.84 35.60
C GLY A 80 45.03 2.05 34.33
N ASP A 81 45.71 1.93 33.19
CA ASP A 81 45.09 1.87 31.88
C ASP A 81 44.15 0.68 31.76
N ALA A 82 42.97 0.90 31.18
CA ALA A 82 41.97 -0.14 30.98
C ALA A 82 41.11 0.14 29.75
N THR A 83 40.54 -0.93 29.20
CA THR A 83 39.41 -0.83 28.26
C THR A 83 38.20 -1.44 28.93
N ILE A 84 37.10 -0.70 28.97
CA ILE A 84 35.84 -1.14 29.55
C ILE A 84 34.74 -1.17 28.52
N THR A 85 33.69 -1.94 28.78
CA THR A 85 32.48 -1.93 27.97
C THR A 85 31.50 -0.89 28.51
N VAL A 86 31.06 0.00 27.61
CA VAL A 86 29.98 0.97 27.84
C VAL A 86 28.76 0.48 27.07
N THR A 87 27.72 0.05 27.79
CA THR A 87 26.44 -0.32 27.18
C THR A 87 25.54 0.91 27.12
N VAL A 88 25.12 1.29 25.91
CA VAL A 88 24.14 2.34 25.68
C VAL A 88 22.81 1.69 25.33
N ALA A 89 21.80 1.81 26.21
CA ALA A 89 20.47 1.26 25.96
C ALA A 89 19.77 1.97 24.80
N ALA A 90 18.80 1.31 24.15
CA ALA A 90 18.08 1.88 23.01
C ALA A 90 17.39 3.21 23.34
N ASN A 91 17.46 4.17 22.41
CA ASN A 91 16.65 5.39 22.45
C ASN A 91 15.29 5.10 21.83
N ARG A 92 14.22 5.28 22.60
CA ARG A 92 12.82 5.09 22.17
C ARG A 92 12.06 6.41 22.06
N THR A 93 12.77 7.52 21.88
CA THR A 93 12.16 8.83 21.64
C THR A 93 12.50 9.33 20.24
N LEU A 94 11.62 10.13 19.65
CA LEU A 94 11.87 10.78 18.35
C LEU A 94 12.91 11.92 18.45
N ASP A 95 13.35 12.22 19.65
CA ASP A 95 14.41 13.18 19.92
C ASP A 95 15.74 12.47 20.16
N GLU A 96 16.81 13.07 19.64
CA GLU A 96 18.18 12.75 20.02
C GLU A 96 18.37 12.99 21.52
N ARG A 97 19.13 12.13 22.20
CA ARG A 97 19.41 12.30 23.63
C ARG A 97 20.89 12.29 23.91
N THR A 98 21.27 13.00 24.97
CA THR A 98 22.66 13.15 25.39
C THR A 98 22.87 12.75 26.84
N ALA A 99 24.06 12.24 27.13
CA ALA A 99 24.58 11.96 28.46
C ALA A 99 26.03 12.41 28.58
N THR A 100 26.52 12.52 29.81
CA THR A 100 27.91 12.80 30.15
C THR A 100 28.43 11.70 31.05
N ILE A 101 29.41 10.97 30.55
CA ILE A 101 30.20 10.03 31.35
C ILE A 101 31.24 10.83 32.13
N SER A 102 31.46 10.50 33.40
CA SER A 102 32.46 11.11 34.27
C SER A 102 33.33 10.04 34.89
N ALA A 103 34.64 10.10 34.66
CA ALA A 103 35.62 9.27 35.36
C ALA A 103 36.40 10.13 36.36
N TYR A 104 36.76 9.54 37.49
CA TYR A 104 37.50 10.23 38.54
C TYR A 104 38.40 9.30 39.35
N VAL A 105 39.55 9.83 39.75
CA VAL A 105 40.39 9.26 40.83
C VAL A 105 39.93 9.82 42.18
N ILE A 106 39.64 11.13 42.22
CA ILE A 106 39.11 11.85 43.39
C ILE A 106 37.74 12.42 43.02
N LYS A 107 36.70 12.06 43.79
CA LYS A 107 35.33 12.47 43.49
C LYS A 107 35.21 13.99 43.48
N GLY A 108 34.76 14.56 42.36
CA GLY A 108 34.60 16.01 42.17
C GLY A 108 35.65 16.63 41.23
N GLU A 109 36.73 15.91 40.93
CA GLU A 109 37.72 16.27 39.90
C GLU A 109 37.59 15.27 38.75
N ASN A 110 36.56 15.47 37.92
CA ASN A 110 36.15 14.50 36.92
C ASN A 110 36.72 14.85 35.54
N THR A 111 37.18 13.83 34.82
CA THR A 111 37.32 13.88 33.35
C THR A 111 35.99 13.45 32.75
N THR A 112 35.48 14.20 31.76
CA THR A 112 34.16 13.96 31.16
C THR A 112 34.25 13.51 29.71
N LEU A 113 33.25 12.72 29.28
CA LEU A 113 33.08 12.27 27.91
C LEU A 113 31.60 12.40 27.51
N PRO A 114 31.27 13.19 26.47
CA PRO A 114 29.90 13.28 25.99
C PRO A 114 29.48 12.02 25.23
N VAL A 115 28.24 11.63 25.43
CA VAL A 115 27.54 10.57 24.68
C VAL A 115 26.35 11.21 23.99
N THR A 116 26.27 11.07 22.67
CA THR A 116 25.11 11.48 21.88
C THR A 116 24.51 10.25 21.24
N GLN A 117 23.23 10.00 21.46
CA GLN A 117 22.52 8.87 20.87
C GLN A 117 21.43 9.34 19.93
N ALA A 118 21.46 8.83 18.69
CA ALA A 118 20.49 9.15 17.66
C ALA A 118 19.03 8.91 18.12
N ALA A 119 18.10 9.71 17.61
CA ALA A 119 16.66 9.51 17.78
C ALA A 119 16.19 8.15 17.24
N ALA A 120 15.12 7.64 17.83
CA ALA A 120 14.29 6.61 17.21
C ALA A 120 13.61 7.18 15.96
N SER A 121 13.33 6.33 14.98
CA SER A 121 12.41 6.62 13.89
C SER A 121 10.97 6.26 14.29
N ALA A 122 9.97 6.81 13.60
CA ALA A 122 8.57 6.47 13.85
C ALA A 122 8.29 4.96 13.74
N SER A 123 9.01 4.25 12.86
CA SER A 123 8.95 2.80 12.75
C SER A 123 9.55 2.04 13.93
N ASP A 124 10.45 2.65 14.72
CA ASP A 124 11.00 2.02 15.94
C ASP A 124 10.07 2.17 17.15
N LEU A 125 9.01 2.97 17.01
CA LEU A 125 7.93 3.11 17.99
C LEU A 125 6.73 2.23 17.67
N ALA A 126 6.70 1.63 16.48
CA ALA A 126 5.64 0.74 16.07
C ALA A 126 5.66 -0.52 16.93
N THR A 127 4.51 -0.90 17.46
CA THR A 127 4.33 -2.21 18.06
C THR A 127 4.12 -3.22 16.95
N HIS A 128 4.85 -4.33 17.03
CA HIS A 128 4.73 -5.45 16.12
C HIS A 128 3.85 -6.52 16.76
N TYR A 129 2.71 -6.80 16.13
CA TYR A 129 1.81 -7.88 16.51
C TYR A 129 1.98 -9.08 15.58
N TYR A 130 1.96 -10.28 16.13
CA TYR A 130 2.15 -11.53 15.42
C TYR A 130 0.90 -12.40 15.57
N VAL A 131 0.40 -12.89 14.43
CA VAL A 131 -0.89 -13.57 14.33
C VAL A 131 -0.73 -14.92 13.66
N LYS A 132 -1.33 -15.94 14.27
CA LYS A 132 -1.47 -17.29 13.71
C LYS A 132 -2.92 -17.75 13.75
N THR A 133 -3.26 -18.73 12.92
CA THR A 133 -4.61 -19.34 12.93
C THR A 133 -4.91 -20.09 14.22
N ASP A 134 -3.89 -20.61 14.91
CA ASP A 134 -3.96 -21.24 16.23
C ASP A 134 -3.57 -20.30 17.38
N GLY A 135 -3.38 -19.00 17.10
CA GLY A 135 -3.10 -17.98 18.10
C GLY A 135 -4.26 -17.82 19.09
N SER A 136 -3.95 -17.30 20.29
CA SER A 136 -4.94 -17.09 21.35
C SER A 136 -5.06 -15.63 21.75
N ALA A 137 -6.29 -15.16 21.96
CA ALA A 137 -6.56 -13.80 22.43
C ALA A 137 -5.99 -13.51 23.84
N ASP A 138 -5.67 -14.56 24.62
CA ASP A 138 -5.03 -14.42 25.93
C ASP A 138 -3.52 -14.14 25.85
N LYS A 139 -2.94 -14.19 24.64
CA LYS A 139 -1.53 -13.89 24.38
C LYS A 139 -1.35 -12.46 23.92
N ASP A 140 -0.20 -11.87 24.25
CA ASP A 140 0.12 -10.47 23.94
C ASP A 140 0.34 -10.19 22.44
N GLY A 141 0.62 -11.24 21.65
CA GLY A 141 0.92 -11.10 20.23
C GLY A 141 2.26 -10.45 19.93
N LEU A 142 3.18 -10.31 20.89
CA LEU A 142 4.43 -9.56 20.69
C LEU A 142 5.57 -10.40 20.09
N THR A 143 5.42 -11.72 20.02
CA THR A 143 6.31 -12.63 19.28
C THR A 143 5.53 -13.73 18.58
N TRP A 144 6.18 -14.52 17.72
CA TRP A 144 5.56 -15.68 17.07
C TRP A 144 5.19 -16.81 18.04
N GLU A 145 5.87 -16.92 19.18
CA GLU A 145 5.59 -17.88 20.25
C GLU A 145 4.38 -17.47 21.09
N THR A 146 4.16 -16.16 21.24
CA THR A 146 2.98 -15.58 21.90
C THR A 146 1.98 -15.01 20.91
N ALA A 147 1.92 -15.57 19.70
CA ALA A 147 1.02 -15.11 18.64
C ALA A 147 -0.44 -15.08 19.12
N THR A 148 -1.14 -14.00 18.76
CA THR A 148 -2.52 -13.74 19.14
C THR A 148 -3.47 -13.98 17.97
N THR A 149 -4.79 -13.80 18.17
CA THR A 149 -5.77 -13.88 17.08
C THR A 149 -5.77 -12.60 16.25
N LEU A 150 -6.17 -12.70 14.98
CA LEU A 150 -6.23 -11.51 14.11
C LEU A 150 -7.18 -10.43 14.65
N ALA A 151 -8.32 -10.83 15.21
CA ALA A 151 -9.27 -9.90 15.82
C ALA A 151 -8.66 -9.15 17.00
N ASN A 152 -7.89 -9.83 17.86
CA ASN A 152 -7.24 -9.19 19.02
C ASN A 152 -6.11 -8.24 18.57
N ALA A 153 -5.28 -8.65 17.61
CA ALA A 153 -4.23 -7.79 17.07
C ALA A 153 -4.80 -6.52 16.43
N ILE A 154 -5.90 -6.63 15.68
CA ILE A 154 -6.59 -5.47 15.10
C ILE A 154 -7.13 -4.56 16.21
N ASP A 155 -7.77 -5.08 17.25
CA ASP A 155 -8.30 -4.29 18.37
C ASP A 155 -7.22 -3.47 19.08
N LEU A 156 -6.03 -4.06 19.25
CA LEU A 156 -4.89 -3.43 19.93
C LEU A 156 -4.12 -2.43 19.06
N ALA A 157 -4.08 -2.64 17.74
CA ALA A 157 -3.22 -1.87 16.84
C ALA A 157 -3.61 -0.39 16.76
N MET A 158 -2.61 0.47 16.92
CA MET A 158 -2.70 1.93 16.81
C MET A 158 -2.03 2.42 15.52
N ASN A 159 -2.11 3.74 15.28
CA ASN A 159 -1.46 4.34 14.12
C ASN A 159 0.05 4.06 14.13
N GLY A 160 0.58 3.53 13.03
CA GLY A 160 2.00 3.20 12.87
C GLY A 160 2.37 1.76 13.22
N ASP A 161 1.50 1.01 13.92
CA ASP A 161 1.78 -0.39 14.28
C ASP A 161 1.81 -1.32 13.05
N VAL A 162 2.37 -2.52 13.24
CA VAL A 162 2.49 -3.54 12.20
C VAL A 162 1.93 -4.87 12.70
N ILE A 163 1.03 -5.48 11.93
CA ILE A 163 0.46 -6.81 12.19
C ILE A 163 1.03 -7.79 11.16
N HIS A 164 1.81 -8.75 11.62
CA HIS A 164 2.38 -9.86 10.86
C HIS A 164 1.44 -11.07 10.93
N VAL A 165 0.99 -11.58 9.79
CA VAL A 165 -0.03 -12.62 9.74
C VAL A 165 0.49 -13.86 9.03
N ALA A 166 0.61 -14.95 9.78
CA ALA A 166 0.98 -16.27 9.27
C ALA A 166 -0.05 -16.80 8.27
N ALA A 167 0.40 -17.66 7.36
CA ALA A 167 -0.43 -18.32 6.37
C ALA A 167 -1.57 -19.11 7.03
N GLY A 168 -2.68 -19.17 6.32
CA GLY A 168 -3.91 -19.77 6.79
C GLY A 168 -5.14 -18.92 6.48
N SER A 169 -6.31 -19.42 6.87
CA SER A 169 -7.59 -18.74 6.62
C SER A 169 -8.14 -18.15 7.91
N TYR A 170 -8.46 -16.86 7.86
CA TYR A 170 -8.99 -16.07 8.97
C TYR A 170 -10.40 -15.60 8.61
N VAL A 171 -11.37 -15.92 9.47
CA VAL A 171 -12.77 -15.51 9.31
C VAL A 171 -13.08 -14.38 10.30
N PRO A 172 -13.69 -13.26 9.87
CA PRO A 172 -13.95 -12.15 10.75
C PRO A 172 -15.05 -12.48 11.77
N SER A 173 -14.82 -12.08 13.03
CA SER A 173 -15.71 -12.38 14.16
C SER A 173 -16.27 -11.15 14.87
N VAL A 174 -15.82 -9.95 14.50
CA VAL A 174 -16.17 -8.68 15.14
C VAL A 174 -16.99 -7.83 14.17
N PRO A 175 -18.20 -7.37 14.56
CA PRO A 175 -19.02 -6.48 13.73
C PRO A 175 -18.31 -5.15 13.46
N LEU A 176 -18.47 -4.63 12.24
CA LEU A 176 -18.07 -3.26 11.88
C LEU A 176 -18.61 -2.25 12.90
N THR A 177 -17.80 -1.26 13.25
CA THR A 177 -18.15 -0.21 14.22
C THR A 177 -19.55 0.39 13.98
N GLY A 178 -20.39 0.32 15.02
CA GLY A 178 -21.78 0.81 14.99
C GLY A 178 -22.81 -0.17 14.45
N MET A 179 -22.39 -1.35 13.97
CA MET A 179 -23.25 -2.46 13.57
C MET A 179 -23.31 -3.54 14.65
N LYS A 180 -24.20 -4.53 14.49
CA LYS A 180 -24.51 -5.50 15.57
C LYS A 180 -24.71 -6.93 15.13
N THR A 181 -24.76 -7.22 13.84
CA THR A 181 -25.07 -8.58 13.37
C THR A 181 -23.81 -9.31 12.93
N ALA A 182 -23.83 -10.65 12.97
CA ALA A 182 -22.72 -11.46 12.46
C ALA A 182 -22.45 -11.24 10.96
N LEU A 183 -23.45 -10.78 10.21
CA LEU A 183 -23.31 -10.41 8.80
C LEU A 183 -22.47 -9.12 8.62
N ASP A 184 -22.37 -8.31 9.67
CA ASP A 184 -21.56 -7.10 9.70
C ASP A 184 -20.12 -7.39 10.16
N ASN A 185 -19.79 -8.65 10.47
CA ASN A 185 -18.44 -8.99 10.89
C ASN A 185 -17.45 -8.65 9.78
N THR A 186 -16.33 -8.03 10.14
CA THR A 186 -15.31 -7.62 9.18
C THR A 186 -13.94 -7.52 9.83
N PHE A 187 -12.89 -7.50 9.02
CA PHE A 187 -11.59 -7.01 9.46
C PHE A 187 -11.57 -5.49 9.31
N GLU A 188 -11.95 -4.79 10.40
CA GLU A 188 -11.99 -3.32 10.41
C GLU A 188 -10.58 -2.75 10.63
N ILE A 189 -10.03 -2.10 9.61
CA ILE A 189 -8.81 -1.33 9.73
C ILE A 189 -9.18 0.07 10.21
N HIS A 190 -9.28 0.20 11.53
CA HIS A 190 -9.75 1.40 12.22
C HIS A 190 -8.68 2.45 12.46
N SER A 191 -7.40 2.08 12.31
CA SER A 191 -6.24 2.94 12.50
C SER A 191 -5.24 2.79 11.34
N ASN A 192 -4.31 3.75 11.21
CA ASN A 192 -3.28 3.76 10.16
C ASN A 192 -2.12 2.79 10.46
N PHE A 193 -2.44 1.52 10.72
CA PHE A 193 -1.46 0.43 10.88
C PHE A 193 -1.24 -0.32 9.57
N SER A 194 -0.17 -1.12 9.51
CA SER A 194 0.13 -2.00 8.40
C SER A 194 -0.20 -3.45 8.73
N MET A 195 -0.76 -4.18 7.79
CA MET A 195 -0.91 -5.64 7.85
C MET A 195 -0.05 -6.28 6.76
N ILE A 196 0.69 -7.32 7.11
CA ILE A 196 1.57 -8.06 6.20
C ILE A 196 1.22 -9.55 6.30
N GLY A 197 0.68 -10.11 5.23
CA GLY A 197 0.50 -11.54 5.01
C GLY A 197 1.73 -12.19 4.39
N GLY A 198 1.74 -13.51 4.24
CA GLY A 198 2.85 -14.21 3.58
C GLY A 198 3.83 -14.93 4.50
N TYR A 199 3.63 -14.93 5.83
CA TYR A 199 4.53 -15.66 6.72
C TYR A 199 4.19 -17.16 6.73
N PRO A 200 5.15 -18.09 6.94
CA PRO A 200 4.86 -19.51 7.10
C PRO A 200 3.82 -19.77 8.21
N ALA A 201 3.00 -20.82 8.07
CA ALA A 201 1.99 -21.16 9.08
C ALA A 201 2.61 -21.44 10.46
N ASP A 202 3.79 -22.05 10.47
CA ASP A 202 4.62 -22.35 11.63
C ASP A 202 5.68 -21.26 11.91
N ALA A 203 5.45 -20.01 11.47
CA ALA A 203 6.39 -18.91 11.62
C ALA A 203 6.98 -18.82 13.03
N ALA A 204 8.27 -18.56 13.09
CA ALA A 204 9.06 -18.37 14.29
C ALA A 204 9.95 -17.13 14.11
N GLU A 205 10.71 -16.75 15.13
CA GLU A 205 11.62 -15.61 15.04
C GLU A 205 12.54 -15.68 13.81
N GLY A 206 12.61 -14.58 13.06
CA GLY A 206 13.32 -14.49 11.78
C GLY A 206 12.53 -14.93 10.55
N ALA A 207 11.26 -15.35 10.67
CA ALA A 207 10.41 -15.64 9.52
C ALA A 207 10.25 -14.43 8.60
N VAL A 208 10.22 -14.69 7.29
CA VAL A 208 10.10 -13.67 6.24
C VAL A 208 8.81 -13.88 5.46
N ALA A 209 8.13 -12.80 5.10
CA ALA A 209 6.94 -12.85 4.27
C ALA A 209 7.27 -13.21 2.81
N ASP A 210 6.57 -14.21 2.28
CA ASP A 210 6.52 -14.57 0.87
C ASP A 210 5.07 -14.96 0.51
N PRO A 211 4.22 -14.01 0.10
CA PRO A 211 2.82 -14.26 -0.21
C PRO A 211 2.60 -15.12 -1.46
N ALA A 212 3.64 -15.36 -2.27
CA ALA A 212 3.55 -16.29 -3.40
C ALA A 212 3.60 -17.75 -2.94
N VAL A 213 4.25 -18.03 -1.81
CA VAL A 213 4.43 -19.39 -1.24
C VAL A 213 3.47 -19.63 -0.06
N ASN A 214 3.29 -18.64 0.79
CA ASN A 214 2.59 -18.76 2.07
C ASN A 214 1.29 -17.93 2.00
N GLU A 215 0.19 -18.55 1.58
CA GLU A 215 -1.05 -17.79 1.39
C GLU A 215 -1.72 -17.42 2.73
N THR A 216 -1.93 -16.12 2.95
CA THR A 216 -2.73 -15.59 4.05
C THR A 216 -4.09 -15.13 3.52
N ILE A 217 -5.17 -15.77 3.99
CA ILE A 217 -6.51 -15.59 3.46
C ILE A 217 -7.39 -14.87 4.49
N LEU A 218 -7.96 -13.73 4.10
CA LEU A 218 -9.08 -13.09 4.77
C LEU A 218 -10.36 -13.62 4.10
N ASP A 219 -11.08 -14.50 4.79
CA ASP A 219 -12.20 -15.26 4.23
C ASP A 219 -13.53 -14.81 4.84
N GLY A 220 -14.38 -14.21 4.01
CA GLY A 220 -15.73 -13.81 4.41
C GLY A 220 -16.69 -14.98 4.64
N ASN A 221 -16.29 -16.21 4.29
CA ASN A 221 -17.05 -17.45 4.43
C ASN A 221 -18.48 -17.37 3.85
N HIS A 222 -18.69 -16.51 2.85
CA HIS A 222 -19.99 -16.15 2.26
C HIS A 222 -21.02 -15.63 3.27
N ALA A 223 -20.57 -15.23 4.46
CA ALA A 223 -21.40 -14.92 5.62
C ALA A 223 -21.28 -13.46 6.05
N VAL A 224 -20.42 -12.66 5.42
CA VAL A 224 -20.22 -11.25 5.80
C VAL A 224 -20.37 -10.31 4.62
N CYS A 225 -20.88 -9.11 4.92
CA CYS A 225 -21.10 -8.05 3.95
C CYS A 225 -19.82 -7.44 3.40
N HIS A 226 -18.79 -7.28 4.24
CA HIS A 226 -17.49 -6.77 3.85
C HIS A 226 -16.43 -7.66 4.50
N VAL A 227 -15.58 -8.31 3.72
CA VAL A 227 -14.44 -9.03 4.32
C VAL A 227 -13.55 -8.04 5.06
N VAL A 228 -13.24 -6.91 4.42
CA VAL A 228 -12.40 -5.84 4.96
C VAL A 228 -13.14 -4.50 4.88
N ALA A 229 -13.10 -3.73 5.96
CA ALA A 229 -13.56 -2.35 5.99
C ALA A 229 -12.43 -1.43 6.46
N VAL A 230 -12.06 -0.45 5.64
CA VAL A 230 -11.04 0.56 5.99
C VAL A 230 -11.74 1.82 6.45
N THR A 231 -11.69 2.05 7.76
CA THR A 231 -12.35 3.16 8.45
C THR A 231 -11.35 4.15 9.04
N ALA A 232 -10.05 3.83 8.99
CA ALA A 232 -8.95 4.65 9.49
C ALA A 232 -9.06 6.12 9.07
N ALA A 233 -9.17 7.00 10.07
CA ALA A 233 -9.21 8.43 9.84
C ALA A 233 -7.88 8.91 9.24
N LYS A 234 -7.97 9.79 8.23
CA LYS A 234 -6.78 10.40 7.62
C LYS A 234 -5.97 11.16 8.66
N MET A 235 -4.68 10.90 8.69
CA MET A 235 -3.71 11.62 9.50
C MET A 235 -2.52 12.01 8.62
N ASN A 236 -2.02 13.24 8.80
CA ASN A 236 -0.94 13.75 7.96
C ASN A 236 0.31 12.86 8.10
N GLY A 237 0.85 12.40 6.97
CA GLY A 237 2.02 11.52 6.94
C GLY A 237 1.76 10.06 7.31
N MET A 238 0.52 9.64 7.57
CA MET A 238 0.18 8.25 7.88
C MET A 238 -0.81 7.68 6.87
N LYS A 239 -0.79 6.35 6.75
CA LYS A 239 -1.72 5.56 5.94
C LYS A 239 -1.83 4.15 6.51
N ALA A 240 -2.97 3.51 6.28
CA ALA A 240 -3.08 2.07 6.46
C ALA A 240 -2.42 1.33 5.30
N SER A 241 -2.03 0.07 5.52
CA SER A 241 -1.52 -0.80 4.44
C SER A 241 -2.00 -2.25 4.61
N LEU A 242 -2.34 -2.91 3.51
CA LEU A 242 -2.51 -4.37 3.44
C LEU A 242 -1.56 -4.89 2.37
N ASP A 243 -0.67 -5.79 2.74
CA ASP A 243 0.30 -6.40 1.83
C ASP A 243 0.19 -7.93 1.84
N GLY A 244 0.00 -8.54 0.67
CA GLY A 244 0.13 -9.98 0.51
C GLY A 244 -1.06 -10.84 0.98
N PHE A 245 -2.28 -10.30 0.96
CA PHE A 245 -3.49 -11.03 1.37
C PHE A 245 -4.33 -11.51 0.19
N THR A 246 -4.93 -12.70 0.34
CA THR A 246 -6.07 -13.14 -0.46
C THR A 246 -7.36 -12.77 0.28
N ILE A 247 -8.21 -11.92 -0.30
CA ILE A 247 -9.47 -11.43 0.25
C ILE A 247 -10.62 -12.01 -0.56
N LYS A 248 -11.37 -12.94 0.03
CA LYS A 248 -12.36 -13.72 -0.72
C LYS A 248 -13.64 -14.04 0.04
N ASN A 249 -14.63 -14.53 -0.73
CA ASN A 249 -15.91 -15.02 -0.23
C ASN A 249 -16.72 -13.99 0.57
N GLY A 250 -16.50 -12.69 0.36
CA GLY A 250 -17.43 -11.68 0.85
C GLY A 250 -18.79 -11.82 0.17
N SER A 251 -19.88 -11.68 0.93
CA SER A 251 -21.22 -11.72 0.35
C SER A 251 -22.31 -11.05 1.17
N SER A 252 -22.87 -9.96 0.63
CA SER A 252 -24.10 -9.39 1.16
C SER A 252 -25.32 -10.26 0.80
N GLN A 253 -26.24 -10.42 1.75
CA GLN A 253 -27.42 -11.31 1.62
C GLN A 253 -28.78 -10.58 1.66
N PHE A 254 -28.79 -9.25 1.70
CA PHE A 254 -30.00 -8.48 2.04
C PHE A 254 -30.80 -7.95 0.85
N GLY A 255 -32.13 -8.05 0.93
CA GLY A 255 -33.05 -7.28 0.09
C GLY A 255 -33.16 -5.80 0.49
N THR A 256 -33.14 -5.52 1.80
CA THR A 256 -33.17 -4.17 2.40
C THR A 256 -31.81 -3.87 3.05
N VAL A 257 -31.16 -2.79 2.63
CA VAL A 257 -29.77 -2.50 2.98
C VAL A 257 -29.70 -1.57 4.19
N GLY A 258 -29.07 -2.03 5.27
CA GLY A 258 -28.68 -1.21 6.41
C GLY A 258 -27.33 -0.50 6.17
N SER A 259 -27.02 0.45 7.04
CA SER A 259 -25.73 1.15 7.02
C SER A 259 -25.36 1.71 8.39
N THR A 260 -24.07 1.85 8.65
CA THR A 260 -23.50 2.69 9.72
C THR A 260 -22.80 3.91 9.11
N THR A 261 -22.54 4.95 9.91
CA THR A 261 -21.75 6.11 9.47
C THR A 261 -20.50 6.21 10.31
N ILE A 262 -19.33 6.13 9.68
CA ILE A 262 -18.01 6.19 10.31
C ILE A 262 -17.22 7.27 9.59
N ASN A 263 -16.65 8.23 10.34
CA ASN A 263 -15.86 9.34 9.80
C ASN A 263 -16.55 10.12 8.65
N GLY A 264 -17.88 10.26 8.75
CA GLY A 264 -18.71 10.96 7.75
C GLY A 264 -19.09 10.14 6.52
N VAL A 265 -18.67 8.87 6.43
CA VAL A 265 -18.96 7.97 5.31
C VAL A 265 -20.00 6.94 5.72
N LYS A 266 -20.99 6.68 4.85
CA LYS A 266 -21.98 5.62 5.06
C LYS A 266 -21.45 4.29 4.52
N PHE A 267 -21.23 3.34 5.43
CA PHE A 267 -20.87 1.97 5.11
C PHE A 267 -22.16 1.16 4.97
N PHE A 268 -22.57 0.92 3.73
CA PHE A 268 -23.76 0.14 3.41
C PHE A 268 -23.44 -1.34 3.30
N GLN A 269 -24.27 -2.18 3.91
CA GLN A 269 -24.14 -3.65 3.95
C GLN A 269 -24.09 -4.35 2.57
N SER A 270 -24.31 -3.64 1.46
CA SER A 270 -24.35 -4.22 0.11
C SER A 270 -23.42 -3.51 -0.87
N TYR A 271 -22.33 -2.89 -0.40
CA TYR A 271 -21.32 -2.23 -1.25
C TYR A 271 -19.92 -2.74 -0.94
N GLY A 272 -19.24 -3.38 -1.89
CA GLY A 272 -17.86 -3.81 -1.70
C GLY A 272 -17.78 -5.04 -0.80
N ALA A 273 -18.20 -6.19 -1.35
CA ALA A 273 -18.20 -7.46 -0.63
C ALA A 273 -16.81 -7.86 -0.13
N GLY A 274 -15.77 -7.59 -0.92
CA GLY A 274 -14.38 -7.82 -0.53
C GLY A 274 -13.86 -6.69 0.36
N ILE A 275 -13.81 -5.47 -0.17
CA ILE A 275 -13.22 -4.31 0.52
C ILE A 275 -14.13 -3.09 0.39
N PHE A 276 -14.39 -2.43 1.52
CA PHE A 276 -14.95 -1.08 1.57
C PHE A 276 -13.92 -0.09 2.13
N ILE A 277 -13.52 0.91 1.35
CA ILE A 277 -12.64 2.00 1.79
C ILE A 277 -13.45 3.30 1.89
N GLY A 278 -13.56 3.89 3.08
CA GLY A 278 -14.30 5.13 3.30
C GLY A 278 -13.43 6.26 3.86
N ASN A 279 -13.24 7.34 3.10
CA ASN A 279 -12.49 8.53 3.51
C ASN A 279 -11.13 8.27 4.20
N ALA A 280 -10.43 7.21 3.79
CA ALA A 280 -9.15 6.79 4.35
C ALA A 280 -7.99 7.08 3.37
N THR A 281 -6.75 7.01 3.87
CA THR A 281 -5.55 6.87 3.06
C THR A 281 -5.02 5.45 3.23
N VAL A 282 -4.97 4.66 2.15
CA VAL A 282 -4.62 3.23 2.24
C VAL A 282 -3.87 2.72 1.01
N ASP A 283 -2.88 1.86 1.26
CA ASP A 283 -2.21 1.08 0.24
C ASP A 283 -2.67 -0.39 0.31
N ILE A 284 -3.05 -0.93 -0.84
CA ILE A 284 -3.40 -2.34 -1.04
C ILE A 284 -2.35 -2.91 -2.01
N LEU A 285 -1.46 -3.73 -1.49
CA LEU A 285 -0.25 -4.17 -2.16
C LEU A 285 -0.26 -5.70 -2.30
N ASN A 286 0.11 -6.21 -3.47
CA ASN A 286 0.29 -7.66 -3.69
C ASN A 286 -0.93 -8.51 -3.27
N CYS A 287 -2.13 -7.94 -3.27
CA CYS A 287 -3.33 -8.60 -2.78
C CYS A 287 -4.12 -9.25 -3.91
N LYS A 288 -4.81 -10.36 -3.59
CA LYS A 288 -5.80 -11.00 -4.46
C LYS A 288 -7.20 -10.73 -3.91
N ILE A 289 -8.03 -9.98 -4.62
CA ILE A 289 -9.43 -9.72 -4.27
C ILE A 289 -10.29 -10.57 -5.20
N VAL A 290 -10.71 -11.75 -4.73
CA VAL A 290 -11.27 -12.79 -5.60
C VAL A 290 -12.55 -13.42 -5.05
N GLU A 291 -13.42 -13.88 -5.95
CA GLU A 291 -14.62 -14.65 -5.59
C GLU A 291 -15.57 -13.91 -4.62
N ASN A 292 -15.50 -12.59 -4.55
CA ASN A 292 -16.41 -11.79 -3.74
C ASN A 292 -17.70 -11.55 -4.53
N THR A 293 -18.83 -11.80 -3.88
CA THR A 293 -20.13 -11.78 -4.54
C THR A 293 -21.14 -10.94 -3.78
N ASP A 294 -21.35 -9.71 -4.23
CA ASP A 294 -22.29 -8.76 -3.61
C ASP A 294 -23.67 -8.79 -4.30
N ILE A 295 -24.77 -8.43 -3.62
CA ILE A 295 -26.08 -8.33 -4.27
C ILE A 295 -26.23 -7.09 -5.15
N ARG A 296 -25.52 -5.98 -4.91
CA ARG A 296 -25.63 -4.72 -5.67
C ARG A 296 -24.32 -4.25 -6.27
N MET A 297 -23.26 -4.04 -5.48
CA MET A 297 -22.04 -3.37 -5.92
C MET A 297 -20.84 -4.22 -5.51
N GLY A 298 -20.11 -4.72 -6.50
CA GLY A 298 -19.23 -5.90 -6.48
C GLY A 298 -18.19 -5.98 -5.36
N ALA A 299 -16.93 -6.23 -5.70
CA ALA A 299 -15.93 -6.58 -4.69
C ALA A 299 -15.38 -5.39 -3.92
N ILE A 300 -15.20 -4.25 -4.58
CA ILE A 300 -14.44 -3.11 -4.05
C ILE A 300 -15.30 -1.85 -4.10
N ARG A 301 -15.32 -1.12 -2.98
CA ARG A 301 -15.92 0.20 -2.85
C ARG A 301 -14.88 1.20 -2.34
N VAL A 302 -14.75 2.36 -3.00
CA VAL A 302 -13.83 3.44 -2.64
C VAL A 302 -14.60 4.75 -2.60
N ASP A 303 -14.86 5.26 -1.40
CA ASP A 303 -15.82 6.35 -1.19
C ASP A 303 -15.24 7.60 -0.51
N ALA A 304 -15.90 8.72 -0.80
CA ALA A 304 -15.95 9.94 0.00
C ALA A 304 -14.57 10.47 0.40
N GLY A 305 -13.82 10.97 -0.57
CA GLY A 305 -12.53 11.61 -0.36
C GLY A 305 -11.37 10.63 -0.17
N ALA A 306 -11.59 9.32 -0.22
CA ALA A 306 -10.52 8.33 -0.07
C ALA A 306 -9.33 8.58 -1.02
N GLU A 307 -8.12 8.29 -0.52
CA GLU A 307 -6.86 8.27 -1.26
C GLU A 307 -6.31 6.84 -1.20
N ALA A 308 -6.52 6.06 -2.25
CA ALA A 308 -6.20 4.64 -2.27
C ALA A 308 -5.19 4.30 -3.37
N LEU A 309 -4.25 3.42 -3.06
CA LEU A 309 -3.34 2.80 -4.02
C LEU A 309 -3.61 1.30 -4.06
N PHE A 310 -3.87 0.77 -5.25
CA PHE A 310 -3.78 -0.65 -5.54
C PHE A 310 -2.53 -0.86 -6.39
N ASP A 311 -1.56 -1.62 -5.89
CA ASP A 311 -0.34 -1.94 -6.62
C ASP A 311 -0.09 -3.44 -6.63
N ASN A 312 0.23 -3.99 -7.81
CA ASN A 312 0.44 -5.41 -8.02
C ASN A 312 -0.71 -6.30 -7.51
N CYS A 313 -1.95 -5.82 -7.63
CA CYS A 313 -3.14 -6.55 -7.16
C CYS A 313 -3.79 -7.36 -8.29
N VAL A 314 -4.43 -8.46 -7.91
CA VAL A 314 -5.31 -9.25 -8.78
C VAL A 314 -6.74 -9.13 -8.29
N VAL A 315 -7.63 -8.65 -9.15
CA VAL A 315 -9.06 -8.52 -8.88
C VAL A 315 -9.80 -9.37 -9.89
N SER A 316 -10.19 -10.58 -9.48
CA SER A 316 -10.74 -11.57 -10.41
C SER A 316 -11.93 -12.32 -9.88
N ASP A 317 -12.76 -12.82 -10.80
CA ASP A 317 -13.85 -13.75 -10.49
C ASP A 317 -14.85 -13.20 -9.46
N ASN A 318 -14.90 -11.87 -9.31
CA ASN A 318 -15.88 -11.22 -8.47
C ASN A 318 -17.17 -11.00 -9.25
N ALA A 319 -18.30 -11.09 -8.56
CA ALA A 319 -19.60 -11.05 -9.21
C ALA A 319 -20.63 -10.23 -8.43
N THR A 320 -21.70 -9.82 -9.12
CA THR A 320 -22.93 -9.38 -8.45
C THR A 320 -24.04 -10.43 -8.62
N LYS A 321 -24.83 -10.68 -7.56
CA LYS A 321 -25.89 -11.71 -7.51
C LYS A 321 -27.22 -11.27 -8.12
N SER A 322 -27.50 -9.98 -8.13
CA SER A 322 -28.85 -9.49 -8.46
C SER A 322 -29.24 -9.74 -9.91
N THR A 323 -30.48 -10.18 -10.11
CA THR A 323 -31.19 -10.21 -11.39
C THR A 323 -31.98 -8.92 -11.67
N ALA A 324 -31.97 -7.99 -10.72
CA ALA A 324 -32.43 -6.61 -10.92
C ALA A 324 -31.27 -5.72 -11.40
N ALA A 325 -31.59 -4.75 -12.25
CA ALA A 325 -30.63 -3.79 -12.80
C ALA A 325 -30.21 -2.76 -11.75
N TYR A 326 -29.25 -3.11 -10.91
CA TYR A 326 -28.52 -2.14 -10.10
C TYR A 326 -27.36 -1.56 -10.88
N ASN A 327 -26.84 -0.42 -10.43
CA ASN A 327 -25.52 -0.02 -10.88
C ASN A 327 -24.53 -0.92 -10.14
N GLY A 328 -23.55 -1.49 -10.80
CA GLY A 328 -22.64 -2.44 -10.15
C GLY A 328 -21.34 -2.57 -10.90
N GLY A 329 -20.22 -2.27 -10.23
CA GLY A 329 -18.89 -2.57 -10.74
C GLY A 329 -18.19 -3.61 -9.88
N CYS A 330 -17.16 -4.28 -10.41
CA CYS A 330 -16.24 -5.03 -9.54
C CYS A 330 -15.55 -4.07 -8.55
N LEU A 331 -15.24 -2.87 -9.04
CA LEU A 331 -14.76 -1.73 -8.28
C LEU A 331 -15.69 -0.56 -8.57
N TRP A 332 -16.17 0.09 -7.51
CA TRP A 332 -16.89 1.35 -7.58
C TRP A 332 -16.12 2.43 -6.82
N ALA A 333 -15.81 3.53 -7.49
CA ALA A 333 -15.28 4.74 -6.86
C ALA A 333 -16.31 5.88 -6.87
N ASP A 334 -16.68 6.40 -5.69
CA ASP A 334 -17.61 7.53 -5.52
C ASP A 334 -17.02 8.64 -4.64
N GLY A 335 -16.68 9.78 -5.26
CA GLY A 335 -16.00 10.90 -4.63
C GLY A 335 -14.58 10.61 -4.17
N ALA A 336 -13.90 9.60 -4.71
CA ALA A 336 -12.51 9.33 -4.34
C ALA A 336 -11.63 10.53 -4.74
N LYS A 337 -10.88 11.07 -3.78
CA LYS A 337 -9.99 12.20 -4.04
C LYS A 337 -8.93 11.81 -5.07
N LEU A 338 -8.36 10.61 -4.89
CA LEU A 338 -7.48 9.97 -5.85
C LEU A 338 -7.40 8.46 -5.62
N LEU A 339 -7.85 7.68 -6.61
CA LEU A 339 -7.62 6.25 -6.68
C LEU A 339 -6.51 5.97 -7.70
N ARG A 340 -5.41 5.35 -7.24
CA ARG A 340 -4.32 4.88 -8.10
C ARG A 340 -4.39 3.37 -8.24
N ILE A 341 -4.27 2.88 -9.48
CA ILE A 341 -4.25 1.46 -9.80
C ILE A 341 -3.05 1.22 -10.70
N ASN A 342 -2.07 0.50 -10.18
CA ASN A 342 -0.78 0.28 -10.81
C ASN A 342 -0.52 -1.21 -10.90
N ASN A 343 -0.04 -1.68 -12.06
CA ASN A 343 0.41 -3.06 -12.22
C ASN A 343 -0.64 -4.10 -11.82
N CYS A 344 -1.93 -3.80 -12.02
CA CYS A 344 -3.02 -4.65 -11.56
C CYS A 344 -3.61 -5.50 -12.69
N THR A 345 -4.22 -6.62 -12.33
CA THR A 345 -5.06 -7.41 -13.22
C THR A 345 -6.51 -7.35 -12.76
N PHE A 346 -7.41 -6.99 -13.66
CA PHE A 346 -8.86 -7.04 -13.48
C PHE A 346 -9.45 -8.01 -14.49
N ASN A 347 -9.73 -9.25 -14.06
CA ASN A 347 -10.14 -10.30 -15.00
C ASN A 347 -11.38 -11.09 -14.58
N ASN A 348 -12.20 -11.46 -15.58
CA ASN A 348 -13.36 -12.35 -15.39
C ASN A 348 -14.35 -11.87 -14.31
N ASN A 349 -14.43 -10.57 -14.07
CA ASN A 349 -15.41 -10.03 -13.14
C ASN A 349 -16.76 -9.85 -13.86
N LYS A 350 -17.85 -10.10 -13.12
CA LYS A 350 -19.21 -10.13 -13.66
C LYS A 350 -20.11 -9.13 -12.94
N THR A 351 -20.86 -8.34 -13.68
CA THR A 351 -21.76 -7.34 -13.08
C THR A 351 -23.17 -7.41 -13.64
N SER A 352 -24.14 -7.08 -12.79
CA SER A 352 -25.56 -6.99 -13.12
C SER A 352 -25.93 -5.51 -13.27
N GLY A 353 -26.33 -5.09 -14.47
CA GLY A 353 -26.89 -3.76 -14.72
C GLY A 353 -25.93 -2.75 -15.35
N VAL A 354 -25.85 -1.52 -14.83
CA VAL A 354 -25.07 -0.41 -15.41
C VAL A 354 -23.74 -0.23 -14.66
N GLY A 355 -22.63 -0.26 -15.37
CA GLY A 355 -21.31 -0.27 -14.74
C GLY A 355 -20.74 -1.68 -14.71
N ILE A 356 -19.43 -1.72 -14.62
CA ILE A 356 -18.56 -2.85 -14.98
C ILE A 356 -17.44 -2.95 -14.02
N CYS A 357 -16.53 -3.89 -14.31
CA CYS A 357 -15.26 -4.05 -13.64
C CYS A 357 -14.79 -2.78 -12.92
N MET A 358 -14.76 -1.61 -13.59
CA MET A 358 -14.64 -0.33 -12.88
C MET A 358 -15.75 0.68 -13.20
N TYR A 359 -16.39 1.23 -12.16
CA TYR A 359 -17.32 2.34 -12.26
C TYR A 359 -16.81 3.57 -11.50
N ILE A 360 -16.57 4.65 -12.24
CA ILE A 360 -15.99 5.90 -11.75
C ILE A 360 -17.10 6.95 -11.76
N PHE A 361 -17.59 7.30 -10.58
CA PHE A 361 -18.76 8.14 -10.39
C PHE A 361 -18.47 9.23 -9.36
N GLY A 362 -18.97 10.45 -9.52
CA GLY A 362 -18.71 11.54 -8.58
C GLY A 362 -19.98 12.25 -8.12
N ASP A 363 -20.80 11.56 -7.33
CA ASP A 363 -22.04 12.12 -6.77
C ASP A 363 -21.90 12.41 -5.28
N THR A 364 -21.36 11.44 -4.53
CA THR A 364 -21.10 11.59 -3.10
C THR A 364 -19.69 12.14 -2.91
N GLY A 365 -19.51 13.30 -2.28
CA GLY A 365 -18.17 13.80 -1.94
C GLY A 365 -17.42 14.53 -3.07
N GLY A 366 -18.01 14.67 -4.27
CA GLY A 366 -17.50 15.53 -5.34
C GLY A 366 -16.89 14.78 -6.52
N LYS A 367 -15.88 15.38 -7.18
CA LYS A 367 -15.19 14.81 -8.34
C LYS A 367 -14.42 13.55 -7.93
N THR A 368 -14.47 12.52 -8.77
CA THR A 368 -13.72 11.28 -8.57
C THR A 368 -12.55 11.22 -9.52
N ASN A 369 -11.33 11.19 -9.00
CA ASN A 369 -10.12 11.10 -9.81
C ASN A 369 -9.53 9.71 -9.74
N VAL A 370 -9.29 9.10 -10.90
CA VAL A 370 -8.66 7.78 -11.02
C VAL A 370 -7.48 7.86 -11.98
N LEU A 371 -6.34 7.35 -11.55
CA LEU A 371 -5.16 7.10 -12.37
C LEU A 371 -4.92 5.59 -12.48
N ILE A 372 -4.95 5.07 -13.69
CA ILE A 372 -4.65 3.66 -13.98
C ILE A 372 -3.36 3.61 -14.80
N SER A 373 -2.38 2.83 -14.34
CA SER A 373 -1.13 2.62 -15.06
C SER A 373 -0.77 1.15 -15.14
N ASN A 374 -0.17 0.75 -16.27
CA ASN A 374 0.39 -0.59 -16.46
C ASN A 374 -0.59 -1.71 -16.08
N THR A 375 -1.86 -1.61 -16.42
CA THR A 375 -2.91 -2.51 -15.89
C THR A 375 -3.60 -3.27 -17.02
N THR A 376 -3.96 -4.53 -16.76
CA THR A 376 -4.75 -5.34 -17.70
C THR A 376 -6.18 -5.51 -17.20
N ILE A 377 -7.14 -5.02 -17.98
CA ILE A 377 -8.58 -5.14 -17.72
C ILE A 377 -9.17 -6.03 -18.81
N SER A 378 -9.48 -7.29 -18.48
CA SER A 378 -9.81 -8.27 -19.49
C SER A 378 -10.94 -9.23 -19.14
N ASN A 379 -11.68 -9.66 -20.17
CA ASN A 379 -12.72 -10.69 -20.03
C ASN A 379 -13.78 -10.37 -18.96
N ASN A 380 -13.98 -9.09 -18.64
CA ASN A 380 -15.05 -8.68 -17.74
C ASN A 380 -16.34 -8.59 -18.55
N SER A 381 -17.45 -9.04 -17.96
CA SER A 381 -18.71 -9.18 -18.71
C SER A 381 -19.91 -8.75 -17.89
N VAL A 382 -20.88 -8.14 -18.56
CA VAL A 382 -22.23 -7.99 -18.00
C VAL A 382 -22.93 -9.36 -17.96
N ASN A 383 -23.69 -9.63 -16.90
CA ASN A 383 -24.49 -10.84 -16.80
C ASN A 383 -25.43 -10.96 -18.04
N PRO A 384 -25.59 -12.16 -18.64
CA PRO A 384 -26.38 -12.32 -19.87
C PRO A 384 -27.81 -11.77 -19.79
N GLU A 385 -28.43 -11.85 -18.62
CA GLU A 385 -29.78 -11.32 -18.35
C GLU A 385 -29.87 -9.78 -18.48
N HIS A 386 -28.72 -9.09 -18.51
CA HIS A 386 -28.60 -7.64 -18.61
C HIS A 386 -27.71 -7.19 -19.78
N ALA A 387 -27.54 -8.06 -20.78
CA ALA A 387 -26.60 -7.86 -21.89
C ALA A 387 -26.78 -6.53 -22.65
N THR A 388 -27.91 -5.83 -22.56
CA THR A 388 -28.16 -4.54 -23.26
C THR A 388 -27.73 -3.29 -22.48
N LYS A 389 -27.21 -3.43 -21.26
CA LYS A 389 -26.83 -2.30 -20.38
C LYS A 389 -25.38 -1.84 -20.62
N ASN A 390 -25.08 -0.61 -20.20
CA ASN A 390 -23.81 0.06 -20.53
C ASN A 390 -22.62 -0.49 -19.74
N GLY A 391 -21.48 -0.50 -20.44
CA GLY A 391 -20.13 -0.62 -19.93
C GLY A 391 -19.59 -2.05 -20.05
N GLY A 392 -18.39 -2.31 -20.61
CA GLY A 392 -17.68 -3.62 -20.51
C GLY A 392 -16.38 -3.64 -19.66
N GLY A 393 -15.45 -2.69 -19.84
CA GLY A 393 -14.23 -2.55 -19.03
C GLY A 393 -14.25 -1.43 -17.97
N ILE A 394 -14.31 -0.15 -18.39
CA ILE A 394 -14.40 1.03 -17.49
C ILE A 394 -15.55 2.00 -17.86
N TYR A 395 -16.38 2.38 -16.88
CA TYR A 395 -17.43 3.39 -17.09
C TYR A 395 -17.15 4.64 -16.27
N VAL A 396 -16.90 5.75 -16.96
CA VAL A 396 -16.69 7.07 -16.36
C VAL A 396 -17.99 7.86 -16.45
N ARG A 397 -18.55 8.26 -15.32
CA ARG A 397 -19.87 8.87 -15.27
C ARG A 397 -19.93 10.05 -14.29
N GLU A 398 -20.61 11.12 -14.70
CA GLU A 398 -21.03 12.27 -13.87
C GLU A 398 -20.00 12.70 -12.79
N ASN A 399 -19.13 13.67 -13.12
CA ASN A 399 -17.96 14.07 -12.33
C ASN A 399 -16.85 13.01 -12.18
N GLY A 400 -16.92 11.93 -12.95
CA GLY A 400 -15.80 10.99 -13.10
C GLY A 400 -14.67 11.59 -13.95
N ASN A 401 -13.43 11.39 -13.50
CA ASN A 401 -12.21 11.80 -14.17
C ASN A 401 -11.20 10.65 -14.19
N LEU A 402 -10.92 10.16 -15.40
CA LEU A 402 -10.02 9.04 -15.64
C LEU A 402 -8.79 9.51 -16.42
N VAL A 403 -7.61 9.14 -15.93
CA VAL A 403 -6.39 9.05 -16.73
C VAL A 403 -5.95 7.59 -16.73
N ILE A 404 -5.80 7.01 -17.92
CA ILE A 404 -5.31 5.63 -18.08
C ILE A 404 -4.11 5.63 -19.03
N VAL A 405 -3.04 4.94 -18.62
CA VAL A 405 -1.77 4.91 -19.34
C VAL A 405 -1.16 3.51 -19.39
N ASN A 406 -0.52 3.16 -20.50
CA ASN A 406 0.21 1.90 -20.68
C ASN A 406 -0.63 0.66 -20.30
N SER A 407 -1.90 0.63 -20.66
CA SER A 407 -2.81 -0.39 -20.17
C SER A 407 -3.49 -1.14 -21.32
N THR A 408 -3.79 -2.41 -21.09
CA THR A 408 -4.45 -3.29 -22.06
C THR A 408 -5.89 -3.55 -21.61
N LEU A 409 -6.85 -3.21 -22.47
CA LEU A 409 -8.28 -3.50 -22.29
C LEU A 409 -8.72 -4.49 -23.36
N TYR A 410 -8.96 -5.74 -22.97
CA TYR A 410 -9.15 -6.82 -23.93
C TYR A 410 -10.30 -7.77 -23.62
N GLY A 411 -11.12 -8.09 -24.62
CA GLY A 411 -12.12 -9.16 -24.48
C GLY A 411 -13.25 -8.82 -23.51
N ASN A 412 -13.41 -7.57 -23.10
CA ASN A 412 -14.51 -7.17 -22.22
C ASN A 412 -15.82 -7.14 -23.02
N HIS A 413 -16.92 -7.54 -22.39
CA HIS A 413 -18.22 -7.75 -23.04
C HIS A 413 -19.34 -6.95 -22.36
N SER A 414 -20.14 -6.23 -23.14
CA SER A 414 -21.27 -5.45 -22.60
C SER A 414 -22.40 -5.16 -23.58
N GLY A 415 -23.38 -4.37 -23.14
CA GLY A 415 -24.38 -3.82 -24.06
C GLY A 415 -23.87 -2.66 -24.88
N LYS A 416 -23.01 -1.80 -24.31
CA LYS A 416 -22.48 -0.57 -24.92
C LYS A 416 -21.10 -0.24 -24.34
N GLY A 417 -20.16 0.29 -25.12
CA GLY A 417 -18.85 0.70 -24.58
C GLY A 417 -18.09 -0.46 -23.94
N GLY A 418 -17.77 -1.50 -24.72
CA GLY A 418 -17.14 -2.74 -24.26
C GLY A 418 -15.79 -2.52 -23.59
N GLY A 419 -14.92 -1.66 -24.13
CA GLY A 419 -13.68 -1.27 -23.46
C GLY A 419 -13.93 -0.15 -22.43
N ILE A 420 -14.20 1.06 -22.91
CA ILE A 420 -14.43 2.25 -22.08
C ILE A 420 -15.71 2.96 -22.52
N ALA A 421 -16.53 3.39 -21.56
CA ALA A 421 -17.64 4.31 -21.80
C ALA A 421 -17.47 5.59 -20.98
N VAL A 422 -17.83 6.74 -21.56
CA VAL A 422 -17.76 8.04 -20.88
C VAL A 422 -19.08 8.77 -21.04
N TYR A 423 -19.71 9.09 -19.91
CA TYR A 423 -20.98 9.82 -19.85
C TYR A 423 -20.86 11.00 -18.90
N GLY A 424 -21.15 12.20 -19.39
CA GLY A 424 -21.28 13.39 -18.55
C GLY A 424 -22.45 14.24 -19.00
N THR A 425 -23.01 14.99 -18.06
CA THR A 425 -24.01 16.02 -18.35
C THR A 425 -23.35 17.40 -18.31
N ALA A 426 -24.04 18.45 -18.77
CA ALA A 426 -23.52 19.81 -18.64
C ALA A 426 -23.28 20.23 -17.18
N ALA A 427 -24.11 19.75 -16.24
CA ALA A 427 -23.97 20.05 -14.81
C ALA A 427 -22.94 19.16 -14.09
N LYS A 428 -22.68 17.96 -14.64
CA LYS A 428 -21.73 16.98 -14.10
C LYS A 428 -20.89 16.42 -15.24
N PRO A 429 -19.94 17.20 -15.79
CA PRO A 429 -19.11 16.74 -16.89
C PRO A 429 -18.20 15.59 -16.45
N SER A 430 -17.76 14.77 -17.40
CA SER A 430 -16.82 13.69 -17.16
C SER A 430 -15.71 13.70 -18.19
N LYS A 431 -14.54 13.20 -17.82
CA LYS A 431 -13.36 13.21 -18.69
C LYS A 431 -12.64 11.87 -18.63
N ALA A 432 -12.21 11.37 -19.79
CA ALA A 432 -11.23 10.30 -19.89
C ALA A 432 -10.05 10.73 -20.78
N VAL A 433 -8.83 10.58 -20.27
CA VAL A 433 -7.60 10.72 -21.05
C VAL A 433 -6.94 9.35 -21.15
N ILE A 434 -6.76 8.88 -22.37
CA ILE A 434 -6.28 7.53 -22.69
C ILE A 434 -4.94 7.68 -23.40
N VAL A 435 -3.87 7.20 -22.78
CA VAL A 435 -2.49 7.41 -23.25
C VAL A 435 -1.80 6.07 -23.43
N SER A 436 -1.18 5.81 -24.57
CA SER A 436 -0.37 4.60 -24.75
C SER A 436 -1.10 3.30 -24.36
N CYS A 437 -2.39 3.17 -24.68
CA CYS A 437 -3.17 1.98 -24.33
C CYS A 437 -3.44 1.08 -25.54
N THR A 438 -3.77 -0.19 -25.28
CA THR A 438 -4.26 -1.12 -26.30
C THR A 438 -5.68 -1.55 -25.94
N ILE A 439 -6.68 -1.17 -26.75
CA ILE A 439 -8.10 -1.49 -26.57
C ILE A 439 -8.56 -2.35 -27.75
N ALA A 440 -8.66 -3.66 -27.55
CA ALA A 440 -8.88 -4.62 -28.63
C ALA A 440 -9.75 -5.80 -28.22
N GLY A 441 -10.44 -6.43 -29.17
CA GLY A 441 -11.25 -7.63 -28.93
C GLY A 441 -12.43 -7.42 -27.97
N ASN A 442 -12.75 -6.18 -27.59
CA ASN A 442 -13.91 -5.90 -26.76
C ASN A 442 -15.17 -6.04 -27.60
N THR A 443 -16.25 -6.50 -26.97
CA THR A 443 -17.49 -6.83 -27.67
C THR A 443 -18.70 -6.14 -27.07
N THR A 444 -19.66 -5.76 -27.91
CA THR A 444 -20.98 -5.35 -27.45
C THR A 444 -22.13 -5.98 -28.24
N VAL A 445 -23.36 -5.86 -27.72
CA VAL A 445 -24.58 -6.35 -28.41
C VAL A 445 -25.52 -5.24 -28.88
N THR A 446 -25.23 -3.96 -28.58
CA THR A 446 -26.06 -2.83 -29.05
C THR A 446 -25.31 -2.00 -30.09
N ALA A 447 -25.71 -2.11 -31.36
CA ALA A 447 -25.08 -1.40 -32.49
C ALA A 447 -24.92 0.12 -32.28
N GLY A 448 -23.82 0.67 -32.80
CA GLY A 448 -23.55 2.10 -32.85
C GLY A 448 -23.09 2.70 -31.51
N ASN A 449 -22.49 1.89 -30.65
CA ASN A 449 -22.10 2.30 -29.30
C ASN A 449 -20.62 2.09 -28.99
N GLY A 450 -19.77 1.82 -29.99
CA GLY A 450 -18.32 1.78 -29.82
C GLY A 450 -17.90 0.68 -28.86
N ALA A 451 -17.74 -0.54 -29.36
CA ALA A 451 -17.29 -1.66 -28.55
C ALA A 451 -15.91 -1.45 -27.93
N GLY A 452 -15.01 -0.71 -28.58
CA GLY A 452 -13.75 -0.28 -27.95
C GLY A 452 -13.97 0.90 -27.00
N LEU A 453 -14.50 2.01 -27.53
CA LEU A 453 -14.65 3.27 -26.81
C LEU A 453 -15.97 3.96 -27.15
N GLN A 454 -16.73 4.34 -26.13
CA GLN A 454 -17.98 5.06 -26.27
C GLN A 454 -17.92 6.44 -25.63
N GLN A 455 -18.20 7.46 -26.42
CA GLN A 455 -18.66 8.75 -25.91
C GLN A 455 -20.19 8.75 -25.86
N ALA A 456 -20.77 8.79 -24.67
CA ALA A 456 -22.19 8.55 -24.47
C ALA A 456 -23.05 9.83 -24.32
N ALA A 457 -22.42 11.00 -24.14
CA ALA A 457 -23.13 12.27 -24.02
C ALA A 457 -22.18 13.47 -24.27
N VAL A 458 -22.76 14.64 -24.58
CA VAL A 458 -22.04 15.91 -24.83
C VAL A 458 -21.08 16.28 -23.70
N GLY A 459 -21.46 16.04 -22.44
CA GLY A 459 -20.63 16.35 -21.27
C GLY A 459 -19.53 15.32 -20.97
N GLY A 460 -19.38 14.26 -21.78
CA GLY A 460 -18.32 13.27 -21.63
C GLY A 460 -17.14 13.56 -22.56
N ALA A 461 -16.13 14.29 -22.12
CA ALA A 461 -14.96 14.62 -22.91
C ALA A 461 -13.98 13.44 -22.98
N ILE A 462 -13.38 13.21 -24.15
CA ILE A 462 -12.38 12.14 -24.35
C ILE A 462 -11.16 12.67 -25.07
N GLU A 463 -9.97 12.33 -24.58
CA GLU A 463 -8.71 12.57 -25.27
C GLU A 463 -7.93 11.26 -25.43
N VAL A 464 -7.50 10.96 -26.65
CA VAL A 464 -6.80 9.73 -27.02
C VAL A 464 -5.43 10.10 -27.59
N TYR A 465 -4.38 9.64 -26.92
CA TYR A 465 -2.99 9.88 -27.29
C TYR A 465 -2.23 8.56 -27.36
N ASN A 466 -1.38 8.40 -28.37
CA ASN A 466 -0.49 7.25 -28.48
C ASN A 466 -1.18 5.87 -28.34
N THR A 467 -2.48 5.75 -28.65
CA THR A 467 -3.31 4.60 -28.26
C THR A 467 -3.80 3.82 -29.47
N LEU A 468 -3.86 2.50 -29.33
CA LEU A 468 -4.38 1.56 -30.32
C LEU A 468 -5.80 1.12 -29.92
N ILE A 469 -6.80 1.46 -30.73
CA ILE A 469 -8.20 1.02 -30.56
C ILE A 469 -8.63 0.30 -31.84
N SER A 470 -8.53 -1.04 -31.86
CA SER A 470 -8.80 -1.80 -33.09
C SER A 470 -9.23 -3.23 -32.80
N GLY A 471 -10.02 -3.82 -33.70
CA GLY A 471 -10.50 -5.20 -33.58
C GLY A 471 -11.59 -5.38 -32.53
N ASN A 472 -12.34 -4.32 -32.20
CA ASN A 472 -13.51 -4.39 -31.33
C ASN A 472 -14.78 -4.56 -32.17
N THR A 473 -15.76 -5.31 -31.65
CA THR A 473 -16.95 -5.67 -32.45
C THR A 473 -18.27 -5.52 -31.72
N THR A 474 -19.31 -5.11 -32.43
CA THR A 474 -20.69 -5.19 -31.96
C THR A 474 -21.46 -6.19 -32.79
N ASP A 475 -21.99 -7.25 -32.15
CA ASP A 475 -22.62 -8.40 -32.83
C ASP A 475 -21.76 -8.94 -34.00
N GLY A 476 -20.44 -8.99 -33.79
CA GLY A 476 -19.47 -9.49 -34.77
C GLY A 476 -19.10 -8.51 -35.89
N ALA A 477 -19.72 -7.34 -35.98
CA ALA A 477 -19.33 -6.27 -36.91
C ALA A 477 -18.33 -5.31 -36.24
N ALA A 478 -17.37 -4.76 -37.00
CA ALA A 478 -16.40 -3.81 -36.47
C ALA A 478 -17.08 -2.55 -35.88
N ASP A 479 -16.74 -2.20 -34.64
CA ASP A 479 -17.30 -1.05 -33.91
C ASP A 479 -16.27 -0.56 -32.88
N ASP A 480 -15.20 0.07 -33.35
CA ASP A 480 -14.11 0.48 -32.45
C ASP A 480 -14.46 1.69 -31.58
N VAL A 481 -15.11 2.70 -32.17
CA VAL A 481 -15.43 3.95 -31.46
C VAL A 481 -16.78 4.51 -31.87
N ALA A 482 -17.52 5.03 -30.90
CA ALA A 482 -18.70 5.87 -31.13
C ALA A 482 -18.52 7.25 -30.48
N TRP A 483 -18.47 8.29 -31.32
CA TRP A 483 -18.41 9.69 -30.89
C TRP A 483 -19.83 10.27 -30.77
N PHE A 484 -20.10 10.98 -29.68
CA PHE A 484 -21.39 11.63 -29.50
C PHE A 484 -21.42 12.95 -30.27
N LYS A 485 -22.55 13.23 -30.92
CA LYS A 485 -22.69 14.46 -31.70
C LYS A 485 -22.47 15.69 -30.80
N ASP A 486 -21.68 16.65 -31.28
CA ASP A 486 -21.36 17.91 -30.60
C ASP A 486 -20.55 17.75 -29.30
N ALA A 487 -20.10 16.53 -28.96
CA ALA A 487 -19.23 16.29 -27.82
C ALA A 487 -17.76 16.55 -28.17
N SER A 488 -16.98 17.01 -27.19
CA SER A 488 -15.55 17.29 -27.37
C SER A 488 -14.74 16.00 -27.34
N TYR A 489 -13.95 15.75 -28.38
CA TYR A 489 -12.95 14.69 -28.37
C TYR A 489 -11.65 15.14 -29.05
N LYS A 490 -10.55 14.48 -28.70
CA LYS A 490 -9.25 14.65 -29.35
C LYS A 490 -8.61 13.29 -29.61
N VAL A 491 -8.00 13.13 -30.77
CA VAL A 491 -7.21 11.95 -31.16
C VAL A 491 -5.89 12.44 -31.72
N ALA A 492 -4.77 11.93 -31.22
CA ALA A 492 -3.44 12.26 -31.73
C ALA A 492 -2.48 11.06 -31.60
N SER A 493 -1.61 10.89 -32.58
CA SER A 493 -0.60 9.81 -32.64
C SER A 493 -1.19 8.44 -32.32
N SER A 494 -2.38 8.13 -32.83
CA SER A 494 -3.19 6.98 -32.39
C SER A 494 -3.73 6.20 -33.57
N ILE A 495 -4.23 4.99 -33.32
CA ILE A 495 -4.89 4.15 -34.33
C ILE A 495 -6.31 3.87 -33.87
N ILE A 496 -7.28 4.08 -34.77
CA ILE A 496 -8.69 3.73 -34.56
C ILE A 496 -9.17 2.89 -35.75
N GLY A 497 -9.63 1.67 -35.48
CA GLY A 497 -9.91 0.68 -36.50
C GLY A 497 -8.67 0.43 -37.35
N GLY A 498 -8.74 0.74 -38.65
CA GLY A 498 -7.59 0.68 -39.55
C GLY A 498 -6.89 2.01 -39.81
N THR A 499 -7.41 3.12 -39.28
CA THR A 499 -6.91 4.47 -39.58
C THR A 499 -5.82 4.87 -38.60
N VAL A 500 -4.70 5.39 -39.14
CA VAL A 500 -3.57 5.92 -38.37
C VAL A 500 -3.65 7.45 -38.33
N TYR A 501 -3.54 8.04 -37.14
CA TYR A 501 -3.59 9.49 -36.92
C TYR A 501 -2.22 10.01 -36.47
N ASN A 502 -1.78 11.13 -37.04
CA ASN A 502 -0.55 11.81 -36.65
C ASN A 502 -0.74 12.68 -35.38
N ALA A 503 0.31 13.41 -34.97
CA ALA A 503 0.29 14.27 -33.79
C ALA A 503 -0.76 15.41 -33.85
N ASP A 504 -1.10 15.86 -35.06
CA ASP A 504 -2.13 16.88 -35.31
C ASP A 504 -3.55 16.31 -35.36
N GLY A 505 -3.71 14.99 -35.24
CA GLY A 505 -4.99 14.29 -35.36
C GLY A 505 -5.47 14.12 -36.79
N MET A 506 -4.59 14.27 -37.78
CA MET A 506 -4.90 14.02 -39.19
C MET A 506 -4.59 12.58 -39.58
N ALA A 507 -5.43 12.01 -40.45
CA ALA A 507 -5.20 10.67 -41.00
C ALA A 507 -3.91 10.64 -41.86
N VAL A 508 -3.07 9.64 -41.64
CA VAL A 508 -1.83 9.44 -42.40
C VAL A 508 -2.15 8.65 -43.67
N GLY A 509 -2.04 9.32 -44.82
CA GLY A 509 -2.29 8.68 -46.12
C GLY A 509 -1.35 7.51 -46.40
N GLY A 510 -1.90 6.38 -46.82
CA GLY A 510 -1.13 5.17 -47.18
C GLY A 510 -0.73 4.27 -46.00
N ALA A 511 -0.93 4.73 -44.76
CA ALA A 511 -0.76 3.89 -43.57
C ALA A 511 -2.10 3.23 -43.22
N ALA A 512 -2.11 1.92 -43.05
CA ALA A 512 -3.29 1.16 -42.65
C ALA A 512 -2.91 0.10 -41.61
N PHE A 513 -3.75 -0.03 -40.59
CA PHE A 513 -3.59 -1.05 -39.56
C PHE A 513 -4.63 -2.16 -39.78
N ASP A 514 -4.21 -3.42 -39.65
CA ASP A 514 -5.10 -4.57 -39.67
C ASP A 514 -4.96 -5.34 -38.35
N PRO A 515 -5.94 -5.30 -37.45
CA PRO A 515 -5.83 -5.96 -36.15
C PRO A 515 -5.67 -7.48 -36.26
N ALA A 516 -6.11 -8.11 -37.35
CA ALA A 516 -6.01 -9.57 -37.50
C ALA A 516 -4.58 -10.04 -37.82
N SER A 517 -3.79 -9.22 -38.52
CA SER A 517 -2.42 -9.56 -38.92
C SER A 517 -1.34 -8.78 -38.17
N MET A 518 -1.68 -7.64 -37.55
CA MET A 518 -0.74 -6.71 -36.93
C MET A 518 -0.82 -6.64 -35.41
N LEU A 519 -1.73 -7.37 -34.76
CA LEU A 519 -1.86 -7.43 -33.30
C LEU A 519 -1.98 -8.88 -32.82
N SER A 520 -1.26 -9.24 -31.76
CA SER A 520 -1.44 -10.55 -31.13
C SER A 520 -2.76 -10.62 -30.35
N PRO A 521 -3.31 -11.83 -30.14
CA PRO A 521 -4.24 -12.06 -29.04
C PRO A 521 -3.62 -11.69 -27.68
N LEU A 522 -4.46 -11.55 -26.66
CA LEU A 522 -4.03 -11.36 -25.27
C LEU A 522 -3.24 -12.59 -24.80
N GLY A 523 -2.01 -12.39 -24.34
CA GLY A 523 -1.14 -13.47 -23.89
C GLY A 523 0.01 -12.99 -23.02
N ASP A 524 0.82 -13.94 -22.57
CA ASP A 524 2.01 -13.67 -21.77
C ASP A 524 3.15 -13.22 -22.70
N ASN A 525 3.43 -11.92 -22.70
CA ASN A 525 4.41 -11.30 -23.63
C ASN A 525 5.63 -10.71 -22.93
N GLY A 526 5.85 -11.07 -21.66
CA GLY A 526 6.79 -10.44 -20.74
C GLY A 526 6.09 -9.49 -19.77
N GLY A 527 6.77 -9.11 -18.68
CA GLY A 527 6.16 -8.39 -17.57
C GLY A 527 5.34 -9.29 -16.64
N THR A 528 4.59 -8.68 -15.71
CA THR A 528 3.79 -9.38 -14.68
C THR A 528 2.35 -9.68 -15.10
N MET A 529 1.91 -9.20 -16.27
CA MET A 529 0.52 -9.28 -16.73
C MET A 529 0.43 -9.64 -18.22
N LYS A 530 -0.73 -10.17 -18.62
CA LYS A 530 -1.03 -10.44 -20.02
C LYS A 530 -1.25 -9.15 -20.80
N THR A 531 -0.73 -9.09 -22.02
CA THR A 531 -0.81 -7.92 -22.92
C THR A 531 -1.01 -8.36 -24.36
N CYS A 532 -1.14 -7.42 -25.29
CA CYS A 532 -1.06 -7.67 -26.73
C CYS A 532 0.21 -7.03 -27.30
N VAL A 533 0.90 -7.72 -28.21
CA VAL A 533 2.11 -7.23 -28.89
C VAL A 533 1.85 -6.94 -30.36
N LEU A 534 2.63 -6.01 -30.92
CA LEU A 534 2.56 -5.64 -32.32
C LEU A 534 3.22 -6.71 -33.19
N LEU A 535 2.54 -7.14 -34.25
CA LEU A 535 3.05 -8.15 -35.19
C LEU A 535 3.51 -7.49 -36.50
N GLY A 536 4.53 -8.07 -37.12
CA GLY A 536 5.09 -7.65 -38.40
C GLY A 536 5.95 -6.37 -38.34
N ASP A 537 6.93 -6.29 -39.22
CA ASP A 537 7.84 -5.13 -39.33
C ASP A 537 7.16 -3.95 -40.01
N ALA A 538 6.28 -4.21 -40.99
CA ALA A 538 5.49 -3.22 -41.71
C ALA A 538 4.23 -2.82 -40.91
N ASN A 539 4.39 -2.49 -39.63
CA ASN A 539 3.31 -2.13 -38.73
C ASN A 539 3.35 -0.62 -38.42
N PRO A 540 2.33 0.17 -38.83
CA PRO A 540 2.35 1.62 -38.62
C PRO A 540 2.33 2.01 -37.13
N ALA A 541 1.83 1.13 -36.24
CA ALA A 541 1.88 1.38 -34.81
C ALA A 541 3.31 1.52 -34.28
N ARG A 542 4.31 0.98 -34.99
CA ARG A 542 5.74 1.09 -34.62
C ARG A 542 6.40 2.41 -35.03
N GLN A 543 5.70 3.28 -35.75
CA GLN A 543 6.30 4.45 -36.41
C GLN A 543 5.66 5.79 -36.00
N TYR A 544 4.33 5.81 -35.83
CA TYR A 544 3.56 7.05 -35.69
C TYR A 544 3.18 7.41 -34.25
N GLY A 545 3.81 6.78 -33.27
CA GLY A 545 3.58 7.05 -31.86
C GLY A 545 4.28 8.31 -31.35
N MET A 546 4.08 8.57 -30.06
CA MET A 546 4.75 9.64 -29.33
C MET A 546 6.11 9.18 -28.81
N SER A 547 7.07 10.10 -28.72
CA SER A 547 8.35 9.85 -28.05
C SER A 547 8.18 9.77 -26.53
N ALA A 548 9.14 9.16 -25.83
CA ALA A 548 9.15 9.12 -24.36
C ALA A 548 9.14 10.54 -23.73
N SER A 549 9.83 11.52 -24.35
CA SER A 549 9.82 12.91 -23.88
C SER A 549 8.46 13.57 -24.05
N ASP A 550 7.78 13.34 -25.17
CA ASP A 550 6.44 13.91 -25.40
C ASP A 550 5.42 13.30 -24.44
N LEU A 551 5.52 11.98 -24.18
CA LEU A 551 4.67 11.29 -23.21
C LEU A 551 4.89 11.80 -21.79
N LYS A 552 6.14 12.10 -21.41
CA LYS A 552 6.46 12.72 -20.11
C LYS A 552 5.83 14.11 -19.99
N ILE A 553 6.05 14.98 -20.97
CA ILE A 553 5.48 16.34 -20.98
C ILE A 553 3.95 16.28 -20.92
N LEU A 554 3.33 15.42 -21.72
CA LEU A 554 1.88 15.22 -21.66
C LEU A 554 1.45 14.79 -20.25
N GLY A 555 2.07 13.74 -19.70
CA GLY A 555 1.73 13.19 -18.39
C GLY A 555 1.79 14.19 -17.23
N GLU A 556 2.76 15.10 -17.25
CA GLU A 556 2.94 16.16 -16.25
C GLU A 556 1.84 17.26 -16.33
N THR A 557 1.17 17.40 -17.48
CA THR A 557 0.07 18.38 -17.67
C THR A 557 -1.30 17.84 -17.31
N LEU A 558 -1.45 16.54 -17.06
CA LEU A 558 -2.74 15.90 -16.78
C LEU A 558 -3.13 16.02 -15.30
N ASP A 559 -4.41 15.82 -15.03
CA ASP A 559 -4.97 15.71 -13.68
C ASP A 559 -5.89 14.47 -13.63
N PRO A 560 -5.54 13.40 -12.91
CA PRO A 560 -4.27 13.20 -12.19
C PRO A 560 -3.06 13.05 -13.12
N ALA A 561 -1.92 13.62 -12.73
CA ALA A 561 -0.67 13.52 -13.48
C ALA A 561 0.00 12.14 -13.31
N PHE A 562 0.74 11.69 -14.32
CA PHE A 562 1.68 10.57 -14.21
C PHE A 562 3.11 11.03 -14.53
N GLY A 563 4.07 10.47 -13.79
CA GLY A 563 5.47 10.88 -13.87
C GLY A 563 6.33 10.02 -14.81
N GLU A 564 7.63 10.33 -14.81
CA GLU A 564 8.65 9.70 -15.65
C GLU A 564 8.73 8.17 -15.52
N ALA A 565 8.50 7.66 -14.31
CA ALA A 565 8.48 6.21 -14.05
C ALA A 565 7.41 5.46 -14.87
N VAL A 566 6.36 6.15 -15.32
CA VAL A 566 5.30 5.58 -16.15
C VAL A 566 5.50 5.91 -17.63
N SER A 567 5.95 7.12 -17.96
CA SER A 567 6.05 7.57 -19.36
C SER A 567 7.24 7.00 -20.14
N THR A 568 8.29 6.53 -19.45
CA THR A 568 9.54 6.05 -20.08
C THR A 568 9.55 4.56 -20.39
N VAL A 569 8.63 3.79 -19.82
CA VAL A 569 8.49 2.35 -20.03
C VAL A 569 7.11 2.01 -20.59
N ASP A 570 6.99 0.81 -21.16
CA ASP A 570 5.72 0.24 -21.59
C ASP A 570 5.10 -0.63 -20.48
N GLN A 571 3.95 -1.25 -20.76
CA GLN A 571 3.25 -2.08 -19.78
C GLN A 571 4.07 -3.28 -19.28
N THR A 572 5.01 -3.77 -20.08
CA THR A 572 5.89 -4.91 -19.73
C THR A 572 7.16 -4.46 -18.99
N GLY A 573 7.37 -3.16 -18.81
CA GLY A 573 8.59 -2.57 -18.26
C GLY A 573 9.68 -2.32 -19.31
N ALA A 574 9.40 -2.51 -20.60
CA ALA A 574 10.39 -2.27 -21.65
C ALA A 574 10.53 -0.77 -21.96
N SER A 575 11.77 -0.31 -22.16
CA SER A 575 12.04 1.11 -22.44
C SER A 575 11.39 1.59 -23.73
N ARG A 576 10.80 2.79 -23.67
CA ARG A 576 10.29 3.59 -24.80
C ARG A 576 11.35 4.51 -25.40
N GLU A 577 12.57 4.54 -24.86
CA GLU A 577 13.65 5.38 -25.36
C GLU A 577 13.99 5.06 -26.82
N GLY A 578 14.14 6.09 -27.64
CA GLY A 578 14.42 5.96 -29.07
C GLY A 578 13.28 5.36 -29.91
N LYS A 579 12.08 5.20 -29.35
CA LYS A 579 10.92 4.59 -30.00
C LYS A 579 9.74 5.57 -30.11
N THR A 580 8.94 5.40 -31.14
CA THR A 580 7.68 6.12 -31.38
C THR A 580 6.55 5.13 -31.63
N VAL A 581 6.23 4.34 -30.59
CA VAL A 581 5.28 3.22 -30.69
C VAL A 581 3.94 3.56 -30.04
N ILE A 582 2.88 3.35 -30.82
CA ILE A 582 1.47 3.42 -30.43
C ILE A 582 1.10 2.15 -29.67
N GLY A 583 0.41 2.30 -28.53
CA GLY A 583 -0.13 1.20 -27.75
C GLY A 583 0.59 0.95 -26.43
N ALA A 584 0.10 -0.05 -25.71
CA ALA A 584 0.57 -0.41 -24.36
C ALA A 584 1.95 -1.07 -24.32
N VAL A 585 2.36 -1.70 -25.42
CA VAL A 585 3.60 -2.48 -25.50
C VAL A 585 4.42 -2.04 -26.71
N VAL A 586 5.73 -1.87 -26.54
CA VAL A 586 6.64 -1.41 -27.59
C VAL A 586 7.41 -2.52 -28.29
N LYS A 587 7.25 -3.76 -27.81
CA LYS A 587 7.90 -4.94 -28.37
C LYS A 587 7.36 -5.31 -29.73
#